data_AF-A0A6A6P6E5-F1
#
_entry.id   AF-A0A6A6P6E5-F1
#
_cell.length_a   1.000
_cell.length_b   1.000
_cell.length_c   1.000
_cell.angle_alpha   90.00
_cell.angle_beta   90.00
_cell.angle_gamma   90.00
#
_symmetry.space_group_name_H-M   'P 1'
#
loop_
_entity.id
_entity.type
_entity.pdbx_description
1 polymer ?
#
loop_
_entity_poly.entity_id
_entity_poly.type
_entity_poly.pdbx_seq_one_letter_code
_entity_poly.pdbx_strand_id
1 'polypeptide(L)'
;AAVIIFSKTFCPFSKKAKAILTEQYKITPAPYVVELDTHPLGTQLQAALAKGTGRRTVPNVLINGKSIGGGDDVEALHEGGELVSTITGMGGKRIV
;
A
#
# COMPACT_ATOMS: atom_id res chain seq x y z
N ALA A 1 2.64 -11.74 -3.93
CA ALA A 1 3.50 -10.84 -3.12
C ALA A 1 2.70 -10.32 -1.94
N ALA A 2 3.30 -10.05 -0.79
CA ALA A 2 2.57 -9.47 0.34
C ALA A 2 2.40 -7.95 0.12
N VAL A 3 1.16 -7.52 -0.11
CA VAL A 3 0.78 -6.10 -0.27
C VAL A 3 0.09 -5.64 1.01
N ILE A 4 0.60 -4.56 1.62
CA ILE A 4 0.03 -3.96 2.83
C ILE A 4 -0.32 -2.51 2.54
N ILE A 5 -1.53 -2.09 2.89
CA ILE A 5 -2.03 -0.73 2.69
C ILE A 5 -2.23 -0.10 4.06
N PHE A 6 -1.31 0.79 4.47
CA PHE A 6 -1.53 1.62 5.63
C PHE A 6 -2.42 2.80 5.25
N SER A 7 -3.56 2.91 5.91
CA SER A 7 -4.69 3.76 5.54
C SER A 7 -5.18 4.57 6.74
N LYS A 8 -6.06 5.54 6.48
CA LYS A 8 -7.00 6.06 7.49
C LYS A 8 -8.41 6.05 6.93
N THR A 9 -9.40 5.72 7.76
CA THR A 9 -10.79 5.51 7.33
C THR A 9 -11.40 6.74 6.63
N PHE A 10 -11.04 7.95 7.08
CA PHE A 10 -11.54 9.21 6.55
C PHE A 10 -10.75 9.75 5.34
N CYS A 11 -9.58 9.19 5.03
CA CYS A 11 -8.68 9.75 4.03
C CYS A 11 -9.14 9.40 2.60
N PRO A 12 -9.45 10.40 1.74
CA PRO A 12 -9.91 10.14 0.37
C PRO A 12 -8.86 9.43 -0.49
N PHE A 13 -7.58 9.82 -0.39
CA PHE A 13 -6.48 9.15 -1.09
C PHE A 13 -6.34 7.68 -0.69
N SER A 14 -6.61 7.35 0.59
CA SER A 14 -6.57 5.97 1.07
C SER A 14 -7.73 5.16 0.52
N LYS A 15 -8.94 5.73 0.45
CA LYS A 15 -10.10 5.09 -0.19
C LYS A 15 -9.81 4.76 -1.65
N LYS A 16 -9.22 5.71 -2.38
CA LYS A 16 -8.83 5.54 -3.79
C LYS A 16 -7.82 4.42 -3.99
N ALA A 17 -6.71 4.44 -3.24
CA ALA A 17 -5.69 3.39 -3.33
C ALA A 17 -6.25 2.01 -2.98
N LYS A 18 -7.13 1.92 -1.98
CA LYS A 18 -7.83 0.67 -1.63
C LYS A 18 -8.69 0.19 -2.79
N ALA A 19 -9.58 1.02 -3.32
CA ALA A 19 -10.46 0.65 -4.43
C ALA A 19 -9.67 0.13 -5.63
N ILE A 20 -8.59 0.81 -6.03
CA ILE A 20 -7.69 0.34 -7.08
C ILE A 20 -7.15 -1.06 -6.72
N LEU A 21 -6.48 -1.21 -5.59
CA LEU A 21 -5.75 -2.44 -5.25
C LEU A 21 -6.64 -3.63 -4.87
N THR A 22 -7.87 -3.41 -4.43
CA THR A 22 -8.79 -4.48 -3.97
C THR A 22 -9.92 -4.77 -4.93
N GLU A 23 -10.39 -3.80 -5.72
CA GLU A 23 -11.56 -3.98 -6.60
C GLU A 23 -11.15 -4.13 -8.06
N GLN A 24 -10.10 -3.43 -8.51
CA GLN A 24 -9.69 -3.47 -9.93
C GLN A 24 -8.70 -4.59 -10.25
N TYR A 25 -8.01 -5.14 -9.24
CA TYR A 25 -6.99 -6.17 -9.43
C TYR A 25 -7.25 -7.40 -8.56
N LYS A 26 -7.01 -8.57 -9.15
CA LYS A 26 -6.99 -9.84 -8.41
C LYS A 26 -5.58 -10.14 -7.89
N ILE A 27 -5.23 -9.56 -6.75
CA ILE A 27 -3.94 -9.79 -6.08
C ILE A 27 -4.06 -11.00 -5.15
N THR A 28 -3.15 -11.97 -5.27
CA THR A 28 -3.10 -13.16 -4.40
C THR A 28 -1.73 -13.25 -3.70
N PRO A 29 -1.68 -13.34 -2.35
CA PRO A 29 -2.81 -13.18 -1.42
C PRO A 29 -3.43 -11.77 -1.47
N ALA A 30 -4.66 -11.63 -0.99
CA ALA A 30 -5.37 -10.34 -0.99
C ALA A 30 -4.58 -9.27 -0.22
N PRO A 31 -4.61 -7.99 -0.65
CA PRO A 31 -3.96 -6.91 0.07
C PRO A 31 -4.48 -6.79 1.50
N TYR A 32 -3.58 -6.60 2.46
CA TYR A 32 -3.94 -6.40 3.86
C TYR A 32 -4.04 -4.91 4.19
N VAL A 33 -5.16 -4.47 4.75
CA VAL A 33 -5.39 -3.06 5.09
C VAL A 33 -5.21 -2.84 6.58
N VAL A 34 -4.44 -1.81 6.94
CA VAL A 34 -4.24 -1.37 8.33
C VAL A 34 -4.74 0.06 8.45
N GLU A 35 -5.87 0.25 9.15
CA GLU A 35 -6.45 1.57 9.42
C GLU A 35 -5.78 2.18 10.66
N LEU A 36 -4.83 3.09 10.44
CA LEU A 36 -4.00 3.68 11.49
C LEU A 36 -4.78 4.58 12.46
N ASP A 37 -5.91 5.12 12.05
CA ASP A 37 -6.76 5.97 12.91
C ASP A 37 -7.57 5.16 13.93
N THR A 38 -7.81 3.88 13.67
CA THR A 38 -8.57 2.99 14.58
C THR A 38 -7.69 1.95 15.26
N HIS A 39 -6.46 1.75 14.78
CA HIS A 39 -5.51 0.80 15.36
C HIS A 39 -4.97 1.30 16.71
N PRO A 40 -4.94 0.47 17.78
CA PRO A 40 -4.44 0.88 19.10
C PRO A 40 -3.02 1.46 19.10
N LEU A 41 -2.16 0.93 18.22
CA LEU A 41 -0.79 1.39 18.00
C LEU A 41 -0.63 2.32 16.80
N GLY A 42 -1.72 2.89 16.28
CA GLY A 42 -1.75 3.65 15.03
C GLY A 42 -0.68 4.74 14.92
N THR A 43 -0.56 5.57 15.95
CA THR A 43 0.45 6.64 16.02
C THR A 43 1.89 6.09 16.01
N GLN A 44 2.13 5.01 16.76
CA GLN A 44 3.46 4.38 16.85
C GLN A 44 3.84 3.71 15.51
N LEU A 45 2.87 3.04 14.87
CA LEU A 45 3.03 2.47 13.54
C LEU A 45 3.29 3.56 12.49
N GLN A 46 2.55 4.67 12.51
CA GLN A 46 2.78 5.78 11.58
C GLN A 46 4.19 6.37 11.74
N ALA A 47 4.69 6.49 12.97
CA ALA A 47 6.06 6.92 13.24
C ALA A 47 7.10 5.91 12.76
N ALA A 48 6.86 4.60 12.98
CA ALA A 48 7.73 3.55 12.49
C ALA A 48 7.79 3.51 10.96
N LEU A 49 6.66 3.70 10.28
CA LEU A 49 6.57 3.81 8.83
C LEU A 49 7.34 5.02 8.31
N ALA A 50 7.18 6.17 8.95
CA ALA A 50 7.94 7.37 8.60
C ALA A 50 9.45 7.13 8.69
N LYS A 51 9.92 6.42 9.72
CA LYS A 51 11.34 6.09 9.89
C LYS A 51 11.81 5.03 8.89
N GLY A 52 11.01 3.99 8.65
CA GLY A 52 11.41 2.85 7.82
C GLY A 52 11.25 3.08 6.32
N THR A 53 10.30 3.91 5.91
CA THR A 53 9.95 4.12 4.49
C THR A 53 10.11 5.58 4.04
N GLY A 54 10.40 6.50 4.96
CA GLY A 54 10.48 7.93 4.68
C GLY A 54 9.12 8.63 4.51
N ARG A 55 8.00 7.90 4.49
CA ARG A 55 6.67 8.44 4.23
C ARG A 55 5.87 8.60 5.52
N ARG A 56 5.50 9.85 5.82
CA ARG A 56 4.71 10.24 7.01
C ARG A 56 3.20 10.25 6.77
N THR A 57 2.77 10.22 5.51
CA THR A 57 1.37 10.38 5.10
C THR A 57 0.71 9.04 4.80
N VAL A 58 -0.61 9.04 4.80
CA VAL A 58 -1.44 7.94 4.30
C VAL A 58 -2.07 8.31 2.95
N PRO A 59 -2.34 7.33 2.07
CA PRO A 59 -1.95 5.93 2.24
C PRO A 59 -0.43 5.75 2.09
N ASN A 60 0.08 4.67 2.68
CA ASN A 60 1.44 4.19 2.42
C ASN A 60 1.33 2.70 2.05
N VAL A 61 1.54 2.40 0.76
CA VAL A 61 1.39 1.05 0.22
C VAL A 61 2.75 0.37 0.18
N LEU A 62 2.86 -0.78 0.84
CA LEU A 62 4.08 -1.57 0.90
C LEU A 62 3.93 -2.86 0.10
N ILE A 63 4.99 -3.21 -0.63
CA ILE A 63 5.16 -4.52 -1.26
C ILE A 63 6.42 -5.15 -0.68
N ASN A 64 6.27 -6.31 -0.03
CA ASN A 64 7.36 -6.98 0.67
C ASN A 64 8.16 -6.03 1.60
N GLY A 65 7.44 -5.12 2.29
CA GLY A 65 8.03 -4.15 3.22
C GLY A 65 8.63 -2.89 2.58
N LYS A 66 8.64 -2.75 1.25
CA LYS A 66 9.10 -1.54 0.55
C LYS A 66 7.92 -0.68 0.11
N SER A 67 7.99 0.61 0.39
CA SER A 67 6.97 1.58 -0.05
C SER A 67 7.00 1.77 -1.56
N ILE A 68 5.82 1.67 -2.19
CA ILE A 68 5.61 2.10 -3.58
C ILE A 68 5.00 3.50 -3.68
N GLY A 69 4.59 4.08 -2.54
CA GLY A 69 4.05 5.42 -2.47
C GLY A 69 2.68 5.49 -1.80
N GLY A 70 1.98 6.58 -2.07
CA GLY A 70 0.64 6.88 -1.57
C GLY A 70 -0.42 6.81 -2.66
N GLY A 71 -1.50 7.57 -2.49
CA GLY A 71 -2.68 7.46 -3.36
C GLY A 71 -2.38 7.85 -4.80
N ASP A 72 -1.74 9.01 -4.97
CA ASP A 72 -1.37 9.55 -6.28
C ASP A 72 -0.35 8.65 -6.99
N ASP A 73 0.63 8.11 -6.24
CA ASP A 73 1.63 7.19 -6.80
C ASP A 73 0.98 5.88 -7.31
N VAL A 74 0.02 5.33 -6.56
CA VAL A 74 -0.73 4.12 -6.95
C VAL A 74 -1.62 4.39 -8.16
N GLU A 75 -2.29 5.55 -8.19
CA GLU A 75 -3.09 5.96 -9.33
C GLU A 75 -2.24 6.14 -10.58
N ALA A 76 -1.10 6.84 -10.50
CA ALA A 76 -0.21 7.03 -11.63
C ALA A 76 0.28 5.70 -12.21
N LEU A 77 0.65 4.74 -11.35
CA LEU A 77 1.02 3.38 -11.76
C LEU A 77 -0.16 2.63 -12.41
N HIS A 78 -1.38 2.85 -11.94
CA HIS A 78 -2.59 2.24 -12.51
C HIS A 78 -2.88 2.81 -13.90
N GLU A 79 -2.94 4.13 -14.03
CA GLU A 79 -3.22 4.83 -15.29
C GLU A 79 -2.11 4.59 -16.33
N GLY A 80 -0.85 4.50 -15.87
CA GLY A 80 0.29 4.16 -16.73
C GLY A 80 0.38 2.69 -17.13
N GLY A 81 -0.46 1.81 -16.58
CA GLY A 81 -0.40 0.36 -16.83
C GLY A 81 0.80 -0.36 -16.21
N GLU A 82 1.52 0.30 -15.29
CA GLU A 82 2.75 -0.19 -14.68
C GLU A 82 2.54 -0.83 -13.30
N LEU A 83 1.32 -0.76 -12.75
CA LEU A 83 1.03 -1.26 -11.40
C LEU A 83 1.31 -2.77 -11.27
N VAL A 84 0.86 -3.57 -12.25
CA VAL A 84 1.03 -5.03 -12.23
C VAL A 84 2.49 -5.43 -12.35
N SER A 85 3.24 -4.79 -13.26
CA SER A 85 4.67 -5.05 -13.43
C SER A 85 5.46 -4.62 -12.20
N THR A 86 5.09 -3.51 -11.56
CA THR A 86 5.67 -3.05 -10.30
C THR A 86 5.42 -4.06 -9.17
N ILE A 87 4.17 -4.49 -8.97
CA ILE A 87 3.83 -5.48 -7.93
C ILE A 87 4.55 -6.80 -8.17
N THR A 88 4.61 -7.27 -9.41
CA THR A 88 5.23 -8.55 -9.76
C THR A 88 6.75 -8.48 -9.64
N GLY A 89 7.36 -7.39 -10.10
CA GLY A 89 8.80 -7.16 -10.03
C GLY A 89 9.31 -7.00 -8.59
N MET A 90 8.59 -6.21 -7.76
CA MET A 90 8.91 -6.06 -6.34
C MET A 90 8.51 -7.27 -5.49
N GLY A 91 7.56 -8.06 -6.00
CA GLY A 91 7.07 -9.29 -5.40
C GLY A 91 8.14 -10.36 -5.20
N GLY A 92 9.23 -10.29 -5.97
CA GLY A 92 10.39 -11.16 -5.87
C GLY A 92 10.09 -12.62 -6.21
N LYS A 93 11.07 -13.30 -6.82
CA LYS A 93 11.10 -14.76 -6.94
C LYS A 93 11.23 -15.39 -5.55
N ARG A 94 10.17 -15.46 -4.75
CA ARG A 94 10.01 -16.54 -3.77
C ARG A 94 9.27 -17.68 -4.46
N ILE A 95 9.91 -18.20 -5.51
CA ILE A 95 9.65 -19.54 -6.03
C ILE A 95 10.60 -20.44 -5.23
N VAL A 96 10.04 -21.20 -4.31
CA VAL A 96 10.54 -22.57 -4.10
C VAL A 96 9.94 -23.44 -5.19
#